data_AF-A0A9X2YGJ9-F1
#
_entry.id   AF-A0A9X2YGJ9-F1
#
_cell.length_a   1.000
_cell.length_b   1.000
_cell.length_c   1.000
_cell.angle_alpha   90.00
_cell.angle_beta   90.00
_cell.angle_gamma   90.00
#
_symmetry.space_group_name_H-M   'P 1'
#
loop_
_entity.id
_entity.type
_entity.pdbx_description
1 polymer ?
#
loop_
_entity_poly.entity_id
_entity_poly.type
_entity_poly.pdbx_seq_one_letter_code
_entity_poly.pdbx_strand_id
1 'polypeptide(L)' 'MREFQRGAVRLHILHHAAVEGVHGAWLTEELARHGYDISPGTLYPTLHRLEADGLLTSQQQV' A
#
# COMPACT_ATOMS: atom_id res chain seq x y z
N MET A 1 4.20 17.39 -7.39
CA MET A 1 3.31 16.91 -6.30
C MET A 1 2.86 15.47 -6.48
N ARG A 2 2.29 15.06 -7.63
CA ARG A 2 1.79 13.67 -7.84
C ARG A 2 2.87 12.58 -7.68
N GLU A 3 4.09 12.83 -8.16
CA GLU A 3 5.21 11.90 -8.00
C GLU A 3 5.60 11.70 -6.53
N PHE A 4 5.65 12.80 -5.78
CA PHE A 4 5.92 12.77 -4.35
C PHE A 4 4.85 11.96 -3.60
N GLN A 5 3.57 12.19 -3.89
CA GLN A 5 2.47 11.41 -3.30
C GLN A 5 2.61 9.91 -3.59
N ARG A 6 2.96 9.53 -4.84
CA ARG A 6 3.20 8.12 -5.19
C ARG A 6 4.38 7.51 -4.43
N GLY A 7 5.44 8.29 -4.19
CA GLY A 7 6.57 7.86 -3.37
C GLY A 7 6.17 7.69 -1.91
N ALA A 8 5.48 8.67 -1.35
CA ALA A 8 5.02 8.66 0.04
C ALA A 8 4.07 7.49 0.32
N VAL A 9 3.12 7.21 -0.57
CA VAL A 9 2.21 6.06 -0.46
C VAL A 9 2.97 4.75 -0.43
N ARG A 10 3.95 4.54 -1.34
CA ARG A 10 4.76 3.32 -1.34
C ARG A 10 5.55 3.16 -0.05
N LEU A 11 6.19 4.24 0.43
CA LEU A 11 6.92 4.25 1.69
C LEU A 11 6.00 3.87 2.86
N HIS A 12 4.79 4.42 2.89
CA HIS A 12 3.81 4.15 3.94
C HIS A 12 3.33 2.70 3.96
N ILE A 13 3.06 2.13 2.77
CA ILE A 13 2.71 0.71 2.62
C ILE A 13 3.83 -0.18 3.17
N LEU A 14 5.07 0.07 2.75
CA LEU A 14 6.22 -0.74 3.17
C LEU A 14 6.49 -0.60 4.68
N HIS A 15 6.35 0.61 5.23
CA HIS A 15 6.48 0.84 6.66
C HIS A 15 5.52 -0.04 7.46
N HIS A 16 4.23 0.00 7.13
CA HIS A 16 3.22 -0.77 7.87
C HIS A 16 3.37 -2.28 7.65
N ALA A 17 3.63 -2.72 6.42
CA ALA A 17 3.86 -4.12 6.12
C ALA A 17 5.11 -4.71 6.81
N ALA A 18 6.09 -3.87 7.19
CA ALA A 18 7.25 -4.28 7.96
C ALA A 18 6.98 -4.40 9.47
N VAL A 19 5.94 -3.74 9.97
CA VAL A 19 5.52 -3.81 11.38
C VAL A 19 4.64 -5.04 11.61
N GLU A 20 3.64 -5.24 10.76
CA GLU A 20 2.71 -6.38 10.83
C GLU A 20 2.07 -6.72 9.48
N GLY A 21 1.38 -7.86 9.43
CA GLY A 21 0.59 -8.24 8.25
C GLY A 21 -0.56 -7.25 8.03
N VAL A 22 -0.63 -6.66 6.84
CA VAL A 22 -1.64 -5.65 6.48
C VAL A 22 -2.65 -6.18 5.46
N HIS A 23 -3.88 -5.69 5.55
CA HIS A 23 -4.93 -5.95 4.56
C HIS A 23 -5.19 -4.71 3.69
N GLY A 24 -5.55 -4.92 2.41
CA GLY A 24 -5.79 -3.81 1.47
C GLY A 24 -6.89 -2.85 1.91
N ALA A 25 -7.93 -3.34 2.58
CA ALA A 25 -8.98 -2.49 3.15
C ALA A 25 -8.43 -1.56 4.25
N TRP A 26 -7.66 -2.13 5.19
CA TRP A 26 -7.02 -1.37 6.26
C TRP A 26 -6.03 -0.33 5.70
N LEU A 27 -5.21 -0.69 4.70
CA LEU A 27 -4.31 0.25 4.04
C LEU A 27 -5.04 1.44 3.41
N THR A 28 -6.25 1.23 2.87
CA THR A 28 -7.06 2.30 2.29
C THR A 28 -7.49 3.30 3.36
N GLU A 29 -7.98 2.80 4.49
CA GLU A 29 -8.40 3.64 5.62
C GLU A 29 -7.21 4.39 6.23
N GLU A 30 -6.09 3.70 6.43
CA GLU A 30 -4.89 4.30 7.03
C GLU A 30 -4.31 5.39 6.12
N LEU A 31 -4.17 5.14 4.81
CA LEU A 31 -3.72 6.15 3.86
C LEU A 31 -4.65 7.37 3.82
N ALA A 32 -5.97 7.17 3.90
CA ALA A 32 -6.95 8.25 3.96
C ALA A 32 -6.79 9.11 5.24
N ARG A 33 -6.47 8.50 6.39
CA ARG A 33 -6.18 9.23 7.64
C ARG A 33 -4.95 10.15 7.51
N HIS A 34 -4.01 9.81 6.63
CA HIS A 34 -2.84 10.64 6.30
C HIS A 34 -3.06 11.58 5.12
N GLY A 35 -4.30 11.74 4.65
CA GLY A 35 -4.69 12.67 3.58
C GLY A 35 -4.44 12.15 2.17
N TYR A 36 -4.18 10.85 2.00
CA TYR A 36 -4.06 10.20 0.69
C TYR A 36 -5.39 9.54 0.30
N ASP A 37 -6.17 10.23 -0.53
CA ASP A 37 -7.35 9.63 -1.16
C ASP A 37 -6.92 8.69 -2.29
N ILE A 38 -6.97 7.39 -2.01
CA ILE A 38 -6.56 6.33 -2.93
C ILE A 38 -7.73 5.39 -3.18
N SER A 39 -8.04 5.20 -4.46
CA SER A 39 -9.01 4.20 -4.89
C SER A 39 -8.41 2.79 -4.86
N PRO A 40 -9.25 1.75 -4.73
CA PRO A 40 -8.82 0.35 -4.93
C PRO A 40 -8.09 0.15 -6.26
N GLY A 41 -8.54 0.80 -7.34
CA GLY A 41 -7.92 0.74 -8.66
C GLY A 41 -6.51 1.35 -8.73
N THR A 42 -6.09 2.09 -7.70
CA THR A 42 -4.72 2.60 -7.57
C THR A 42 -3.91 1.79 -6.54
N LEU A 43 -4.55 1.38 -5.45
CA LEU A 43 -3.91 0.63 -4.37
C LEU A 43 -3.43 -0.74 -4.84
N TYR A 44 -4.34 -1.58 -5.37
CA TYR A 44 -4.01 -2.96 -5.71
C TYR A 44 -2.92 -3.07 -6.79
N PRO A 45 -2.93 -2.27 -7.88
CA PRO A 45 -1.81 -2.25 -8.81
C PRO A 45 -0.48 -1.78 -8.19
N THR A 46 -0.52 -0.99 -7.12
CA THR A 46 0.70 -0.58 -6.40
C THR A 46 1.22 -1.72 -5.54
N LEU A 47 0.35 -2.45 -4.83
CA LEU A 47 0.71 -3.64 -4.08
C LEU A 47 1.31 -4.73 -4.98
N HIS A 48 0.67 -5.01 -6.12
CA HIS A 48 1.20 -5.98 -7.09
C HIS A 48 2.58 -5.61 -7.65
N ARG A 49 2.85 -4.33 -7.87
CA ARG A 49 4.19 -3.88 -8.28
C ARG A 49 5.21 -4.08 -7.17
N LEU A 50 4.89 -3.70 -5.93
CA LEU A 50 5.80 -3.89 -4.80
C LEU A 50 6.10 -5.37 -4.54
N GLU A 51 5.13 -6.25 -4.74
CA GLU A 51 5.33 -7.70 -4.71
C GLU A 51 6.19 -8.20 -5.87
N ALA A 52 5.93 -7.75 -7.10
CA ALA A 52 6.75 -8.09 -8.27
C ALA A 52 8.20 -7.59 -8.16
N ASP A 53 8.41 -6.46 -7.47
CA ASP A 53 9.73 -5.90 -7.15
C ASP A 53 10.42 -6.64 -5.98
N GLY A 54 9.76 -7.65 -5.38
CA GLY A 54 10.30 -8.43 -4.26
C GLY A 54 10.29 -7.71 -2.91
N LEU A 55 9.55 -6.61 -2.79
CA LEU A 55 9.47 -5.79 -1.58
C LEU A 55 8.32 -6.20 -0.65
N LEU A 56 7.34 -6.94 -1.19
CA LEU A 56 6.22 -7.50 -0.44
C LEU A 56 6.03 -8.97 -0.82
N THR A 57 5.28 -9.69 0.02
CA THR A 57 4.75 -11.01 -0.30
C THR A 57 3.30 -11.04 0.15
N SER A 58 2.39 -11.44 -0.73
CA SER A 58 0.99 -11.64 -0.37
C SER A 58 0.75 -13.04 0.17
N GLN A 59 -0.23 -13.17 1.06
CA GLN A 59 -0.76 -14.46 1.50
C GLN A 59 -2.27 -14.45 1.37
N GLN A 60 -2.83 -15.54 0.85
CA GLN A 60 -4.27 -15.73 0.78
C GLN A 60 -4.70 -16.53 2.02
N GLN A 61 -5.52 -15.92 2.88
CA GLN A 61 -6.20 -16.63 3.95
C GLN A 61 -7.58 -17.09 3.43
N VAL A 62 -7.85 -18.39 3.57
CA VAL A 62 -9.10 -19.07 3.20
C VAL A 62 -9.92 -19.32 4.46
#